data_AF-A0A933FJW6-F1
#
_entry.id   AF-A0A933FJW6-F1
#
_cell.length_a   1.000
_cell.length_b   1.000
_cell.length_c   1.000
_cell.angle_alpha   90.00
_cell.angle_beta   90.00
_cell.angle_gamma   90.00
#
_symmetry.space_group_name_H-M   'P 1'
#
loop_
_entity.id
_entity.type
_entity.pdbx_description
1 polymer ?
#
loop_
_entity_poly.entity_id
_entity_poly.type
_entity_poly.pdbx_seq_one_letter_code
_entity_poly.pdbx_strand_id
1 'polypeptide(L)'
;MDWLKRLLLHNWWLKLLSLGLAYALWSIIAQAPPVEIELTVPVEAQQVPPALEVARQIPAEVSLRLRGPSNRLRTLQPREIGVVIDLSHATPGNHAVVLDARNVELPPGVELVRILPAEVRLELVQR
;
A
#
# COMPACT_ATOMS: atom_id res chain seq x y z
N MET A 1 24.72 40.06 37.74
CA MET A 1 24.28 38.92 36.87
C MET A 1 23.96 39.44 35.46
N ASP A 2 24.77 40.39 34.97
CA ASP A 2 24.44 41.23 33.82
C ASP A 2 25.23 40.85 32.57
N TRP A 3 26.27 40.02 32.75
CA TRP A 3 27.05 39.42 31.67
C TRP A 3 26.24 38.38 30.89
N LEU A 4 25.36 37.62 31.58
CA LEU A 4 24.44 36.67 30.96
C LEU A 4 23.42 37.39 30.08
N LYS A 5 22.84 38.49 30.60
CA LYS A 5 21.87 39.32 29.89
C LYS A 5 22.47 39.95 28.63
N ARG A 6 23.70 40.47 28.67
CA ARG A 6 24.36 41.01 27.46
C ARG A 6 24.70 39.92 26.43
N LEU A 7 25.13 38.73 26.87
CA LEU A 7 25.39 37.60 25.97
C LEU A 7 24.11 37.03 25.36
N LEU A 8 23.01 37.04 26.12
CA LEU A 8 21.70 36.55 25.69
C LEU A 8 20.93 37.56 24.83
N LEU A 9 20.94 38.85 25.19
CA LEU A 9 20.12 39.92 24.59
C LEU A 9 20.81 40.70 23.46
N HIS A 10 22.12 40.54 23.26
CA HIS A 10 22.79 41.10 22.08
C HIS A 10 22.56 40.16 20.88
N ASN A 11 21.99 40.68 19.79
CA ASN A 11 21.65 39.95 18.56
C ASN A 11 20.56 38.87 18.69
N TRP A 12 19.52 39.10 19.52
CA TRP A 12 18.40 38.16 19.68
C TRP A 12 17.68 37.82 18.35
N TRP A 13 17.67 38.75 17.40
CA TRP A 13 17.09 38.59 16.06
C TRP A 13 17.82 37.51 15.24
N LEU A 14 19.16 37.50 15.27
CA LEU A 14 19.96 36.49 14.58
C LEU A 14 19.76 35.09 15.17
N LYS A 15 19.53 35.00 16.49
CA LYS A 15 19.23 33.73 17.17
C LYS A 15 17.84 33.20 16.78
N LEU A 16 16.82 34.07 16.77
CA LEU A 16 15.48 33.72 16.27
C LEU A 16 15.51 33.26 14.81
N LEU A 17 16.28 33.96 13.96
CA LEU A 17 16.47 33.58 12.57
C LEU A 17 17.12 32.20 12.45
N SER A 18 18.18 31.92 13.22
CA SER A 18 18.82 30.59 13.22
C SER A 18 17.88 29.48 13.72
N LEU A 19 17.04 29.75 14.72
CA LEU A 19 16.08 28.78 15.24
C LEU A 19 14.98 28.50 14.21
N GLY A 20 14.51 29.54 13.51
CA GLY A 20 13.56 29.42 12.41
C GLY A 20 14.13 28.62 11.23
N LEU A 21 15.38 28.89 10.83
CA LEU A 21 16.05 28.10 9.80
C LEU A 21 16.26 26.64 10.24
N ALA A 22 16.68 26.41 11.48
CA ALA A 22 16.83 25.07 12.03
C ALA A 22 15.51 24.31 12.04
N TYR A 23 14.41 24.96 12.43
CA TYR A 23 13.08 24.37 12.43
C TYR A 23 12.56 24.11 11.01
N ALA A 24 12.80 25.03 10.06
CA ALA A 24 12.43 24.84 8.66
C ALA A 24 13.19 23.66 8.04
N LEU A 25 14.50 23.59 8.26
CA LEU A 25 15.34 22.47 7.82
C LEU A 25 14.90 21.15 8.47
N TRP A 26 14.65 21.16 9.78
CA TRP A 26 14.13 20.01 10.50
C TRP A 26 12.78 19.57 9.94
N SER A 27 11.86 20.51 9.66
CA SER A 27 10.54 20.21 9.10
C SER A 27 10.63 19.58 7.71
N ILE A 28 11.55 20.03 6.86
CA ILE A 28 11.78 19.44 5.54
C ILE A 28 12.26 17.99 5.67
N ILE A 29 13.12 17.68 6.65
CA ILE A 29 13.70 16.34 6.87
C ILE A 29 12.77 15.43 7.69
N ALA A 30 11.99 15.99 8.62
CA ALA A 30 11.15 15.26 9.55
C ALA A 30 9.92 14.62 8.88
N GLN A 31 9.62 15.00 7.63
CA GLN A 31 8.65 14.27 6.82
C GLN A 31 9.25 12.95 6.37
N ALA A 32 9.25 11.96 7.26
CA ALA A 32 9.62 10.59 6.91
C ALA A 32 8.65 10.10 5.81
N PRO A 33 9.16 9.68 4.64
CA PRO A 33 8.29 9.09 3.63
C PRO A 33 7.62 7.85 4.21
N PRO A 34 6.30 7.66 4.02
CA PRO A 34 5.63 6.46 4.45
C PRO A 34 6.32 5.25 3.83
N VAL A 35 6.55 4.21 4.63
CA VAL A 35 7.23 3.00 4.17
C VAL A 35 6.33 2.31 3.14
N GLU A 36 6.90 1.99 1.99
CA GLU A 36 6.27 1.19 0.96
C GLU A 36 6.91 -0.20 0.96
N ILE A 37 6.10 -1.25 1.06
CA ILE A 37 6.55 -2.64 0.88
C ILE A 37 5.88 -3.24 -0.34
N GLU A 38 6.59 -4.16 -0.99
CA GLU A 38 6.05 -5.00 -2.04
C GLU A 38 5.81 -6.39 -1.45
N LEU A 39 4.57 -6.86 -1.55
CA LEU A 39 4.12 -8.14 -1.02
C LEU A 39 3.51 -8.94 -2.17
N THR A 40 4.04 -10.15 -2.38
CA THR A 40 3.46 -11.09 -3.33
C THR A 40 2.42 -11.93 -2.61
N VAL A 41 1.17 -11.89 -3.07
CA VAL A 41 0.06 -12.62 -2.47
C VAL A 41 -0.57 -13.58 -3.49
N PRO A 42 -1.05 -14.75 -3.06
CA PRO A 42 -1.74 -15.66 -3.95
C PRO A 42 -3.10 -15.10 -4.37
N VAL A 43 -3.52 -15.43 -5.60
CA VAL A 43 -4.87 -15.14 -6.08
C VAL A 43 -5.77 -16.32 -5.78
N GLU A 44 -6.85 -16.09 -5.04
CA GLU A 44 -7.85 -17.10 -4.76
C GLU A 44 -9.15 -16.78 -5.51
N ALA A 45 -9.58 -17.71 -6.37
CA ALA A 45 -10.88 -17.66 -7.00
C ALA A 45 -11.93 -18.20 -6.03
N GLN A 46 -12.86 -17.35 -5.59
CA GLN A 46 -13.99 -17.78 -4.77
C GLN A 46 -15.27 -17.87 -5.60
N GLN A 47 -16.18 -18.75 -5.18
CA GLN A 47 -17.51 -18.91 -5.77
C GLN A 47 -17.51 -19.25 -7.28
N VAL A 48 -16.63 -20.17 -7.70
CA VAL A 48 -16.68 -20.73 -9.06
C VAL A 48 -17.98 -21.55 -9.22
N PRO A 49 -18.87 -21.22 -10.17
CA PRO A 49 -20.08 -22.00 -10.40
C PRO A 49 -19.73 -23.45 -10.78
N PRO A 50 -20.45 -24.47 -10.29
CA PRO A 50 -20.11 -25.89 -10.52
C PRO A 50 -20.14 -26.33 -12.00
N ALA A 51 -20.68 -25.48 -12.89
CA ALA A 51 -20.76 -25.69 -14.33
C ALA A 51 -19.56 -25.10 -15.11
N LEU A 52 -18.62 -24.43 -14.44
CA LEU A 52 -17.48 -23.75 -15.06
C LEU A 52 -16.17 -24.22 -14.41
N GLU A 53 -15.17 -24.51 -15.23
CA GLU A 53 -13.79 -24.71 -14.80
C GLU A 53 -12.89 -23.60 -15.37
N VAL A 54 -11.91 -23.18 -14.58
CA VAL A 54 -10.90 -22.22 -15.04
C VAL A 54 -9.89 -22.96 -15.90
N ALA A 55 -10.01 -22.85 -17.22
CA ALA A 55 -9.18 -23.61 -18.14
C ALA A 55 -7.78 -23.01 -18.35
N ARG A 56 -7.62 -21.69 -18.15
CA ARG A 56 -6.34 -21.01 -18.35
C ARG A 56 -6.13 -19.75 -17.51
N GLN A 57 -4.91 -19.69 -16.96
CA GLN A 57 -4.16 -18.50 -16.53
C GLN A 57 -4.86 -17.54 -15.55
N ILE A 58 -5.14 -18.02 -14.32
CA ILE A 58 -5.01 -17.10 -13.18
C ILE A 58 -3.50 -16.98 -12.89
N PRO A 59 -2.91 -15.78 -12.84
CA PRO A 59 -1.59 -15.63 -12.27
C PRO A 59 -1.67 -16.16 -10.84
N ALA A 60 -0.87 -17.19 -10.52
CA ALA A 60 -0.87 -17.81 -9.20
C ALA A 60 -0.58 -16.80 -8.08
N GLU A 61 0.10 -15.70 -8.44
CA GLU A 61 0.58 -14.67 -7.53
C GLU A 61 0.42 -13.28 -8.16
N VAL A 62 0.03 -12.30 -7.33
CA VAL A 62 -0.07 -10.88 -7.69
C VAL A 62 0.79 -10.07 -6.72
N SER A 63 1.54 -9.12 -7.25
CA SER A 63 2.38 -8.21 -6.46
C SER A 63 1.58 -6.98 -6.05
N LEU A 64 1.42 -6.80 -4.74
CA LEU A 64 0.76 -5.66 -4.13
C LEU A 64 1.81 -4.74 -3.51
N ARG A 65 1.78 -3.47 -3.89
CA ARG A 65 2.59 -2.43 -3.27
C ARG A 65 1.74 -1.69 -2.25
N LEU A 66 2.09 -1.85 -0.99
CA LEU A 66 1.32 -1.35 0.15
C LEU A 66 2.11 -0.25 0.87
N ARG A 67 1.39 0.77 1.34
CA ARG A 67 1.93 1.89 2.11
C ARG A 67 1.26 1.97 3.46
N GLY A 68 2.05 2.17 4.51
CA GLY A 68 1.50 2.25 5.86
C GLY A 68 2.56 2.36 6.95
N PRO A 69 2.15 2.35 8.23
CA PRO A 69 3.06 2.41 9.36
C PRO A 69 4.04 1.23 9.34
N SER A 70 5.32 1.49 9.51
CA SER A 70 6.39 0.48 9.47
C SER A 70 6.14 -0.71 10.42
N ASN A 71 5.55 -0.47 11.59
CA ASN A 71 5.20 -1.51 12.55
C ASN A 71 4.10 -2.45 12.02
N ARG A 72 3.10 -1.90 11.33
CA ARG A 72 1.99 -2.67 10.74
C ARG A 72 2.48 -3.48 9.55
N LEU A 73 3.25 -2.86 8.65
CA LEU A 73 3.76 -3.52 7.44
C LEU A 73 4.70 -4.70 7.75
N ARG A 74 5.45 -4.65 8.86
CA ARG A 74 6.33 -5.74 9.29
C ARG A 74 5.58 -6.94 9.86
N THR A 75 4.40 -6.73 10.43
CA THR A 75 3.55 -7.81 10.96
C THR A 75 2.58 -8.39 9.94
N LEU A 76 2.41 -7.73 8.78
CA LEU A 76 1.56 -8.22 7.71
C LEU A 76 2.11 -9.52 7.14
N GLN A 77 1.34 -10.60 7.24
CA GLN A 77 1.68 -11.86 6.61
C GLN A 77 1.00 -11.96 5.23
N PRO A 78 1.70 -12.41 4.18
CA PRO A 78 1.10 -12.63 2.86
C PRO A 78 -0.12 -13.56 2.86
N ARG A 79 -0.25 -14.44 3.86
CA ARG A 79 -1.40 -15.33 4.01
C ARG A 79 -2.66 -14.65 4.53
N GLU A 80 -2.54 -13.50 5.18
CA GLU A 80 -3.67 -12.75 5.73
C GLU A 80 -4.24 -11.76 4.71
N ILE A 81 -3.54 -11.54 3.59
CA ILE A 81 -3.92 -10.62 2.52
C ILE A 81 -4.08 -11.47 1.26
N GLY A 82 -5.33 -11.73 0.87
CA GLY A 82 -5.66 -12.43 -0.38
C GLY A 82 -6.30 -11.50 -1.39
N VAL A 83 -6.08 -11.77 -2.68
CA VAL A 83 -6.88 -11.16 -3.75
C VAL A 83 -8.05 -12.10 -4.04
N VAL A 84 -9.26 -11.64 -3.75
CA VAL A 84 -10.49 -12.40 -3.98
C VAL A 84 -11.16 -11.93 -5.27
N ILE A 85 -11.37 -12.86 -6.18
CA ILE A 85 -12.15 -12.64 -7.41
C ILE A 85 -13.47 -13.41 -7.27
N ASP A 86 -14.57 -12.66 -7.23
CA ASP A 86 -15.92 -13.22 -7.24
C ASP A 86 -16.33 -13.57 -8.68
N LEU A 87 -16.53 -14.86 -8.95
CA LEU A 87 -16.92 -15.40 -10.26
C LEU A 87 -18.39 -15.85 -10.29
N SER A 88 -19.21 -15.49 -9.30
CA SER A 88 -20.60 -15.96 -9.16
C SER A 88 -21.50 -15.63 -10.36
N HIS A 89 -21.21 -14.55 -11.08
CA HIS A 89 -21.96 -14.10 -12.26
C HIS A 89 -21.18 -14.30 -13.57
N ALA A 90 -20.06 -15.02 -13.53
CA ALA A 90 -19.22 -15.19 -14.69
C ALA A 90 -19.85 -16.16 -15.70
N THR A 91 -19.74 -15.80 -16.98
CA THR A 91 -20.24 -16.60 -18.11
C THR A 91 -19.07 -17.34 -18.79
N PRO A 92 -19.31 -18.42 -19.55
CA PRO A 92 -18.26 -19.04 -20.34
C PRO A 92 -17.62 -18.03 -21.32
N GLY A 93 -16.30 -18.03 -21.43
CA GLY A 93 -15.54 -17.15 -22.33
C GLY A 93 -14.35 -16.44 -21.68
N ASN A 94 -13.76 -15.50 -22.43
CA ASN A 94 -12.63 -14.69 -21.96
C ASN A 94 -13.14 -13.49 -21.15
N HIS A 95 -12.72 -13.41 -19.89
CA HIS A 95 -13.02 -12.30 -19.00
C HIS A 95 -11.75 -11.56 -18.62
N ALA A 96 -11.78 -10.24 -18.72
CA ALA A 96 -10.74 -9.36 -18.18
C ALA A 96 -11.26 -8.80 -16.85
N VAL A 97 -10.65 -9.20 -15.74
CA VAL A 97 -10.98 -8.70 -14.40
C VAL A 97 -9.94 -7.67 -13.98
N VAL A 98 -10.41 -6.46 -13.69
CA VAL A 98 -9.57 -5.40 -13.12
C VAL A 98 -9.48 -5.62 -11.62
N LEU A 99 -8.25 -5.73 -11.10
CA LEU A 99 -7.99 -5.85 -9.67
C LEU A 99 -7.86 -4.46 -9.04
N ASP A 100 -8.65 -4.20 -8.00
CA ASP A 100 -8.62 -2.94 -7.25
C ASP A 100 -8.58 -3.21 -5.73
N ALA A 101 -8.43 -2.17 -4.90
CA ALA A 101 -8.41 -2.24 -3.45
C ALA A 101 -9.63 -2.98 -2.85
N ARG A 102 -10.74 -3.05 -3.58
CA ARG A 102 -11.97 -3.75 -3.16
C ARG A 102 -11.84 -5.27 -3.22
N ASN A 103 -10.92 -5.77 -4.06
CA ASN A 103 -10.63 -7.19 -4.21
C ASN A 103 -9.59 -7.67 -3.20
N VAL A 104 -9.01 -6.76 -2.41
CA VAL A 104 -7.94 -7.06 -1.47
C VAL A 104 -8.41 -6.71 -0.05
N GLU A 105 -8.43 -7.70 0.83
CA GLU A 105 -8.69 -7.45 2.24
C GLU A 105 -7.45 -6.83 2.89
N LEU A 106 -7.50 -5.52 3.14
CA LEU A 106 -6.41 -4.76 3.76
C LEU A 106 -6.80 -4.33 5.18
N PRO A 107 -5.89 -4.45 6.16
CA PRO A 107 -6.17 -3.97 7.51
C PRO A 107 -6.21 -2.44 7.57
N PRO A 108 -6.90 -1.87 8.57
CA PRO A 108 -7.07 -0.42 8.69
C PRO A 108 -5.72 0.29 8.87
N GLY A 109 -5.52 1.37 8.11
CA GLY A 109 -4.29 2.17 8.09
C GLY A 109 -3.22 1.67 7.12
N VAL A 110 -3.55 0.73 6.24
CA VAL A 110 -2.73 0.30 5.10
C VAL A 110 -3.42 0.73 3.81
N GLU A 111 -2.69 1.41 2.96
CA GLU A 111 -3.16 1.89 1.67
C GLU A 111 -2.52 1.08 0.55
N LEU A 112 -3.32 0.70 -0.43
CA LEU A 112 -2.84 0.11 -1.66
C LEU A 112 -2.30 1.21 -2.57
N VAL A 113 -1.00 1.15 -2.87
CA VAL A 113 -0.36 2.07 -3.81
C VAL A 113 -0.43 1.53 -5.23
N ARG A 114 -0.26 0.21 -5.39
CA ARG A 114 -0.20 -0.40 -6.73
C ARG A 114 -0.52 -1.89 -6.68
N ILE A 115 -1.17 -2.38 -7.74
CA ILE A 115 -1.35 -3.82 -8.02
C ILE A 115 -0.68 -4.14 -9.35
N LEU A 116 0.08 -5.23 -9.40
CA LEU A 116 0.62 -5.79 -10.63
C LEU A 116 0.40 -7.30 -10.70
N PRO A 117 -0.21 -7.82 -11.77
CA PRO A 117 -0.89 -7.09 -12.85
C PRO A 117 -2.22 -6.46 -12.39
N ALA A 118 -2.56 -5.26 -12.91
CA ALA A 118 -3.83 -4.60 -12.59
C ALA A 118 -5.04 -5.23 -13.32
N GLU A 119 -4.78 -6.02 -14.35
CA GLU A 119 -5.79 -6.74 -15.12
C GLU A 119 -5.37 -8.21 -15.21
N VAL A 120 -6.28 -9.09 -14.85
CA VAL A 120 -6.13 -10.54 -14.99
C VAL A 120 -7.08 -11.03 -16.06
N ARG A 121 -6.56 -11.73 -17.06
CA ARG A 121 -7.37 -12.39 -18.09
C ARG A 121 -7.63 -13.82 -17.69
N LEU A 122 -8.91 -14.15 -17.56
CA LEU A 122 -9.40 -15.45 -17.15
C LEU A 122 -10.12 -16.09 -18.35
N GLU A 123 -9.88 -17.36 -18.60
CA GLU A 123 -10.65 -18.14 -19.57
C GLU A 123 -11.50 -19.16 -18.82
N LEU A 124 -12.83 -18.97 -18.87
CA LEU A 124 -13.81 -19.84 -18.24
C LEU A 124 -14.40 -20.78 -19.28
N VAL A 125 -14.31 -22.08 -19.02
CA VAL A 125 -14.81 -23.11 -19.93
C VAL A 125 -15.90 -23.89 -19.22
N GLN A 126 -16.93 -24.27 -19.97
CA GLN A 126 -17.99 -25.12 -19.44
C GLN A 126 -17.43 -26.52 -19.19
N ARG A 127 -17.73 -27.05 -18.01
CA ARG A 127 -17.29 -28.37 -17.57
C ARG A 127 -17.90 -29.50 -18.39
#